data_AF-K2EW21-F1
#
_entry.id   AF-K2EW21-F1
#
_cell.length_a   1.000
_cell.length_b   1.000
_cell.length_c   1.000
_cell.angle_alpha   90.00
_cell.angle_beta   90.00
_cell.angle_gamma   90.00
#
_symmetry.space_group_name_H-M   'P 1'
#
loop_
_entity.id
_entity.type
_entity.pdbx_description
1 polymer ?
#
loop_
_entity_poly.entity_id
_entity_poly.type
_entity_poly.pdbx_seq_one_letter_code
_entity_poly.pdbx_strand_id
1 'polypeptide(L)' 'MRVKAELFITRLFETYLHYPNLLPPKYQSRIEVFGLQRVACDYIAGMTDRFALDEYKRLFEPYERV' A
#
# COMPACT_ATOMS: atom_id res chain seq x y z
N MET A 1 -15.34 -3.30 13.37
CA MET A 1 -14.12 -3.59 12.58
C MET A 1 -13.98 -2.71 11.32
N ARG A 2 -15.05 -2.12 10.76
CA ARG A 2 -15.02 -1.30 9.54
C ARG A 2 -14.12 -0.05 9.60
N VAL A 3 -14.18 0.72 10.69
CA VAL A 3 -13.41 1.98 10.85
C VAL A 3 -11.88 1.76 10.82
N LYS A 4 -11.40 0.67 11.43
CA LYS A 4 -9.96 0.34 11.43
C LYS A 4 -9.47 -0.05 10.03
N ALA A 5 -10.25 -0.83 9.30
CA ALA A 5 -9.92 -1.25 7.94
C ALA A 5 -9.83 -0.03 7.00
N GLU A 6 -10.81 0.88 7.07
CA GLU A 6 -10.80 2.13 6.30
C GLU A 6 -9.56 2.97 6.59
N LEU A 7 -9.19 3.12 7.86
CA LEU A 7 -7.97 3.85 8.25
C LEU A 7 -6.71 3.22 7.65
N PHE A 8 -6.56 1.89 7.71
CA PHE A 8 -5.38 1.20 7.19
C PHE A 8 -5.27 1.35 5.68
N ILE A 9 -6.37 1.13 4.96
CA ILE A 9 -6.40 1.25 3.49
C ILE A 9 -6.12 2.68 3.05
N THR A 10 -6.72 3.69 3.70
CA THR A 10 -6.48 5.10 3.39
C THR A 10 -5.00 5.46 3.59
N ARG A 11 -4.41 5.07 4.72
CA ARG A 11 -2.98 5.36 4.98
C ARG A 11 -2.05 4.67 4.00
N LEU A 12 -2.31 3.41 3.67
CA LEU A 12 -1.54 2.67 2.65
C LEU A 12 -1.61 3.40 1.31
N PHE A 13 -2.82 3.76 0.88
CA PHE A 13 -3.05 4.45 -0.38
C PHE A 13 -2.31 5.79 -0.44
N GLU A 14 -2.51 6.66 0.56
CA GLU A 14 -1.83 7.96 0.65
C GLU A 14 -0.31 7.80 0.66
N THR A 15 0.22 6.78 1.33
CA THR A 15 1.67 6.53 1.41
C THR A 15 2.24 6.14 0.05
N TYR A 16 1.57 5.29 -0.72
CA TYR A 16 2.00 4.96 -2.08
C TYR A 16 1.87 6.14 -3.05
N LEU A 17 0.94 7.07 -2.82
CA LEU A 17 0.85 8.30 -3.61
C LEU A 17 2.03 9.26 -3.34
N HIS A 18 2.43 9.40 -2.07
CA HIS A 18 3.55 10.27 -1.70
C HIS A 18 4.92 9.65 -1.99
N TYR A 19 5.02 8.33 -1.85
CA TYR A 19 6.26 7.57 -2.02
C TYR A 19 6.06 6.38 -2.98
N PRO A 20 5.94 6.63 -4.30
CA PRO A 20 5.73 5.58 -5.30
C PRO A 20 6.83 4.51 -5.33
N ASN A 21 8.04 4.86 -4.89
CA ASN A 21 9.18 3.95 -4.77
C ASN A 21 8.97 2.82 -3.73
N LEU A 22 7.99 2.95 -2.84
CA LEU A 22 7.60 1.89 -1.90
C LEU A 22 6.75 0.79 -2.55
N LEU A 23 6.15 1.05 -3.72
CA LEU A 23 5.46 0.01 -4.48
C LEU A 23 6.48 -1.02 -4.99
N PRO A 24 6.11 -2.31 -5.14
CA PRO A 24 7.01 -3.27 -5.77
C PRO A 24 7.38 -2.87 -7.21
N PRO A 25 8.60 -3.18 -7.70
CA PRO A 25 9.06 -2.75 -9.03
C PRO A 25 8.10 -3.09 -10.19
N LYS A 26 7.41 -4.23 -10.11
CA LYS A 26 6.41 -4.65 -11.12
C LYS A 26 5.20 -3.70 -11.23
N TYR A 27 4.87 -3.00 -10.15
CA TYR A 27 3.79 -2.01 -10.13
C TYR A 27 4.35 -0.64 -10.51
N GLN A 28 5.57 -0.30 -10.08
CA GLN A 28 6.21 0.95 -10.47
C GLN A 28 6.31 1.10 -12.00
N SER A 29 6.68 0.04 -12.72
CA SER A 29 6.75 0.05 -14.19
C SER A 29 5.40 0.26 -14.88
N ARG A 30 4.29 0.06 -14.17
CA ARG A 30 2.92 0.27 -14.67
C ARG A 30 2.45 1.71 -14.48
N ILE A 31 3.15 2.53 -13.69
CA ILE A 31 2.73 3.89 -13.35
C ILE A 31 2.66 4.79 -14.58
N GLU A 32 3.63 4.70 -15.49
CA GLU A 32 3.68 5.52 -16.70
C GLU A 32 2.47 5.28 -17.61
N VAL A 33 1.96 4.05 -17.65
CA VAL A 33 0.86 3.64 -18.55
C VAL A 33 -0.50 3.88 -17.90
N PHE A 34 -0.66 3.55 -16.62
CA PHE A 34 -1.98 3.51 -15.96
C PHE A 34 -2.21 4.65 -14.96
N GLY A 35 -1.17 5.39 -14.61
CA GLY A 35 -1.20 6.41 -13.56
C GLY A 35 -1.03 5.84 -12.16
N LEU A 36 -0.46 6.65 -11.27
CA LEU A 36 -0.07 6.27 -9.93
C LEU A 36 -1.25 5.81 -9.07
N GLN A 37 -2.35 6.57 -9.10
CA GLN A 37 -3.54 6.28 -8.30
C GLN A 37 -4.13 4.91 -8.66
N ARG A 38 -4.22 4.61 -9.96
CA ARG A 38 -4.76 3.33 -10.43
C ARG A 38 -3.86 2.17 -10.02
N VAL A 39 -2.55 2.31 -10.20
CA VAL A 39 -1.59 1.28 -9.83
C VAL A 39 -1.59 1.02 -8.32
N ALA A 40 -1.66 2.06 -7.50
CA ALA A 40 -1.76 1.93 -6.04
C ALA A 40 -3.06 1.24 -5.63
N CYS A 41 -4.20 1.59 -6.25
CA CYS A 41 -5.47 0.89 -6.03
C CYS A 41 -5.38 -0.59 -6.42
N ASP A 42 -4.86 -0.91 -7.60
CA ASP A 42 -4.69 -2.29 -8.07
C ASP A 42 -3.80 -3.11 -7.13
N TYR A 43 -2.74 -2.50 -6.57
CA TYR A 43 -1.87 -3.17 -5.62
C TYR A 43 -2.58 -3.46 -4.29
N ILE A 44 -3.26 -2.46 -3.72
CA ILE A 44 -4.00 -2.60 -2.46
C ILE A 44 -5.16 -3.58 -2.59
N ALA A 45 -5.91 -3.53 -3.70
CA ALA A 45 -7.01 -4.46 -3.96
C ALA A 45 -6.55 -5.92 -4.13
N GLY A 46 -5.27 -6.12 -4.47
CA GLY A 46 -4.65 -7.46 -4.54
C GLY A 46 -4.16 -8.01 -3.20
N MET A 47 -4.25 -7.24 -2.11
CA MET A 47 -3.81 -7.67 -0.79
C MET A 47 -4.86 -8.55 -0.10
N THR A 48 -4.41 -9.53 0.68
CA THR A 48 -5.25 -10.18 1.67
C THR A 48 -5.28 -9.34 2.95
N ASP A 49 -6.30 -9.50 3.80
CA ASP A 49 -6.39 -8.78 5.09
C ASP A 49 -5.11 -8.90 5.92
N ARG A 50 -4.54 -10.11 5.99
CA ARG A 50 -3.28 -10.35 6.70
C ARG A 50 -2.11 -9.58 6.07
N PHE A 51 -1.98 -9.65 4.76
CA PHE A 51 -0.90 -8.95 4.06
C PHE A 51 -1.03 -7.43 4.20
N ALA A 52 -2.24 -6.88 4.13
CA ALA A 52 -2.46 -5.45 4.31
C ALA A 52 -2.07 -4.98 5.73
N LEU A 53 -2.32 -5.80 6.76
CA LEU A 53 -1.89 -5.52 8.13
C LEU A 53 -0.36 -5.58 8.27
N ASP A 54 0.27 -6.62 7.73
CA ASP A 54 1.74 -6.79 7.75
C ASP A 54 2.42 -5.64 6.99
N GLU A 55 1.87 -5.22 5.85
CA GLU A 55 2.37 -4.09 5.07
C GLU A 55 2.20 -2.75 5.80
N TYR A 56 1.07 -2.55 6.49
CA TYR A 56 0.86 -1.40 7.35
C TYR A 56 1.92 -1.34 8.46
N LYS A 57 2.16 -2.46 9.16
CA LYS A 57 3.18 -2.53 10.21
C LYS A 57 4.58 -2.25 9.67
N ARG A 58 4.96 -2.88 8.55
CA ARG A 58 6.25 -2.64 7.89
C ARG A 58 6.49 -1.16 7.58
N LEU A 59 5.46 -0.43 7.19
CA LEU A 59 5.56 0.98 6.78
C LEU A 59 5.47 1.97 7.93
N PHE A 60 4.75 1.64 9.01
CA PHE A 60 4.43 2.60 10.08
C PHE A 60 4.95 2.22 11.46
N GLU A 61 5.39 0.97 11.67
CA GLU A 61 5.91 0.48 12.95
C GLU A 61 7.43 0.24 12.85
N PRO A 62 8.26 1.17 13.35
CA PRO A 62 9.71 1.10 13.22
C PRO A 62 10.38 0.00 14.06
N TYR A 63 9.63 -0.77 14.86
CA TYR A 63 10.15 -1.70 15.86
C TYR A 63 9.79 -3.18 15.63
N GLU A 64 9.06 -3.53 14.56
CA GLU A 64 8.91 -4.93 14.18
C GLU A 64 10.22 -5.42 13.54
N ARG A 65 10.94 -6.31 14.25
CA ARG A 65 12.15 -6.94 13.75
C ARG A 65 11.82 -7.73 12.49
N VAL A 66 12.39 -7.30 11.37
CA VAL A 66 12.46 -8.04 10.10
C VAL A 66 13.20 -9.36 10.31
#